data_AF-A0A1I4VLC6-F1
#
_entry.id   AF-A0A1I4VLC6-F1
#
_cell.length_a   1.000
_cell.length_b   1.000
_cell.length_c   1.000
_cell.angle_alpha   90.00
_cell.angle_beta   90.00
_cell.angle_gamma   90.00
#
_symmetry.space_group_name_H-M   'P 1'
#
loop_
_entity.id
_entity.type
_entity.pdbx_description
1 polymer ?
#
loop_
_entity_poly.entity_id
_entity_poly.type
_entity_poly.pdbx_seq_one_letter_code
_entity_poly.pdbx_strand_id
1 'polypeptide(L)' 'MSEMSEPRANMTGAHALAAALHRHGVRDVFGQSIPSALFLAAPHHGIRQIGYRTENAGAAMADA' A
#
# COMPACT_ATOMS: atom_id res chain seq x y z
N MET A 1 36.56 -15.77 -3.62
CA MET A 1 35.77 -14.69 -4.24
C MET A 1 34.39 -14.75 -3.60
N SER A 2 34.18 -13.98 -2.53
CA SER A 2 32.92 -14.03 -1.75
C SER A 2 31.85 -13.25 -2.49
N GLU A 3 30.71 -13.87 -2.77
CA GLU A 3 29.47 -13.18 -3.13
C GLU A 3 29.12 -12.21 -2.00
N MET A 4 29.35 -10.91 -2.24
CA MET A 4 28.72 -9.86 -1.46
C MET A 4 27.26 -9.83 -1.91
N SER A 5 26.37 -10.45 -1.13
CA SER A 5 24.93 -10.27 -1.30
C SER A 5 24.68 -8.76 -1.26
N GLU A 6 24.23 -8.18 -2.36
CA GLU A 6 23.78 -6.78 -2.37
C GLU A 6 22.78 -6.60 -1.23
N PRO A 7 22.82 -5.46 -0.51
CA PRO A 7 21.81 -5.19 0.50
C PRO A 7 20.47 -5.27 -0.20
N ARG A 8 19.62 -6.23 0.21
CA ARG A 8 18.24 -6.30 -0.28
C ARG A 8 17.69 -4.90 -0.09
N ALA A 9 17.35 -4.21 -1.19
CA ALA A 9 16.74 -2.89 -1.16
C ALA A 9 15.65 -2.88 -0.08
N ASN A 10 15.44 -1.78 0.64
CA ASN A 10 14.48 -1.60 1.75
C ASN A 10 13.01 -1.92 1.37
N MET A 11 12.76 -3.15 0.94
CA MET A 11 11.54 -3.67 0.38
C MET A 11 10.87 -4.45 1.49
N THR A 12 10.06 -3.72 2.26
CA THR A 12 9.22 -4.32 3.29
C THR A 12 8.03 -5.06 2.65
N GLY A 13 7.35 -5.90 3.42
CA GLY A 13 6.09 -6.51 2.97
C GLY A 13 5.04 -5.47 2.53
N ALA A 14 5.05 -4.28 3.14
CA ALA A 14 4.18 -3.17 2.75
C ALA A 14 4.49 -2.64 1.35
N HIS A 15 5.78 -2.47 1.00
CA HIS A 15 6.16 -2.09 -0.36
C HIS A 15 5.84 -3.21 -1.37
N ALA A 16 6.04 -4.48 -1.00
CA ALA A 16 5.68 -5.60 -1.87
C ALA A 16 4.17 -5.64 -2.17
N LEU A 17 3.33 -5.42 -1.15
CA LEU A 17 1.88 -5.34 -1.31
C LEU A 17 1.47 -4.12 -2.14
N ALA A 18 2.00 -2.94 -1.85
CA ALA A 18 1.70 -1.71 -2.61
C ALA A 18 2.11 -1.84 -4.09
N ALA A 19 3.27 -2.42 -4.38
CA ALA A 19 3.71 -2.70 -5.74
C ALA A 19 2.78 -3.68 -6.47
N ALA A 20 2.29 -4.70 -5.78
CA ALA A 20 1.33 -5.65 -6.34
C ALA A 20 0.00 -4.96 -6.69
N LEU A 21 -0.55 -4.16 -5.77
CA LEU A 21 -1.79 -3.40 -5.99
C LEU A 21 -1.63 -2.42 -7.17
N HIS A 22 -0.54 -1.67 -7.21
CA HIS A 22 -0.24 -0.74 -8.30
C HIS A 22 -0.17 -1.45 -9.66
N ARG A 23 0.50 -2.61 -9.73
CA ARG A 23 0.58 -3.43 -10.96
C ARG A 23 -0.80 -3.86 -11.47
N HIS A 24 -1.78 -4.02 -10.58
CA HIS A 24 -3.17 -4.33 -10.93
C HIS A 24 -4.04 -3.09 -11.16
N GLY A 25 -3.45 -1.89 -11.22
CA GLY A 25 -4.14 -0.65 -11.55
C GLY A 25 -4.84 0.02 -10.38
N VAL A 26 -4.62 -0.43 -9.14
CA VAL A 26 -5.16 0.22 -7.94
C VAL A 26 -4.49 1.57 -7.74
N ARG A 27 -5.30 2.63 -7.58
CA ARG A 27 -4.83 4.02 -7.38
C ARG A 27 -5.28 4.63 -6.06
N ASP A 28 -6.35 4.11 -5.47
CA ASP A 28 -6.92 4.60 -4.23
C ASP A 28 -7.15 3.43 -3.26
N VAL A 29 -6.87 3.66 -1.99
CA VAL A 29 -7.18 2.73 -0.90
C VAL A 29 -7.96 3.44 0.18
N PHE A 30 -9.07 2.83 0.61
CA PHE A 30 -9.88 3.35 1.70
C PHE A 30 -9.36 2.79 3.02
N GLY A 31 -9.00 3.66 3.97
CA GLY A 31 -8.47 3.20 5.25
C GLY A 31 -8.29 4.29 6.29
N GLN A 32 -8.43 3.93 7.56
CA GLN A 32 -8.26 4.85 8.69
C GLN A 32 -6.94 4.67 9.46
N SER A 33 -6.69 3.47 10.01
CA SER A 33 -5.62 3.27 11.01
C SER A 33 -4.77 2.02 10.82
N ILE A 34 -5.32 0.96 10.23
CA ILE A 34 -4.61 -0.30 9.96
C ILE A 34 -4.87 -0.79 8.53
N PRO A 35 -3.88 -1.41 7.86
CA PRO A 35 -2.48 -1.56 8.26
C PRO A 35 -1.65 -0.29 7.93
N SER A 36 -1.15 0.40 8.97
CA SER A 36 -0.43 1.68 8.83
C SER A 36 0.82 1.60 7.95
N ALA A 37 1.55 0.49 7.99
CA ALA A 37 2.73 0.29 7.13
C ALA A 37 2.39 0.33 5.63
N LEU A 38 1.23 -0.20 5.22
CA LEU A 38 0.77 -0.10 3.84
C LEU A 38 0.47 1.34 3.45
N PHE A 39 -0.21 2.09 4.32
CA PHE A 39 -0.52 3.51 4.08
C PHE A 39 0.74 4.37 3.98
N LEU A 40 1.79 4.04 4.74
CA LEU A 40 3.10 4.70 4.59
C LEU A 40 3.80 4.33 3.28
N ALA A 41 3.67 3.09 2.81
CA ALA A 41 4.30 2.63 1.57
C ALA A 41 3.54 3.08 0.30
N ALA A 42 2.21 3.18 0.37
CA ALA A 42 1.31 3.41 -0.76
C ALA A 42 1.65 4.66 -1.62
N PRO A 43 1.97 5.84 -1.05
CA PRO A 43 2.32 7.02 -1.83
C PRO A 43 3.55 6.85 -2.72
N HIS A 44 4.52 6.00 -2.32
CA HIS A 44 5.70 5.69 -3.14
C HIS A 44 5.37 4.93 -4.42
N HIS A 45 4.18 4.30 -4.47
CA HIS A 45 3.67 3.56 -5.62
C HIS A 45 2.50 4.30 -6.29
N GLY A 46 2.31 5.59 -6.01
CA GLY A 46 1.25 6.41 -6.59
C GLY A 46 -0.17 6.04 -6.12
N ILE A 47 -0.28 5.39 -4.95
CA ILE A 47 -1.56 5.02 -4.35
C ILE A 47 -1.94 6.06 -3.29
N ARG A 48 -3.13 6.65 -3.42
CA ARG A 48 -3.69 7.62 -2.48
C ARG A 48 -4.51 6.91 -1.40
N GLN A 49 -4.34 7.33 -0.14
CA GLN A 49 -5.23 6.92 0.95
C GLN A 49 -6.44 7.86 1.04
N ILE A 50 -7.64 7.28 1.11
CA ILE A 50 -8.89 7.98 1.36
C ILE A 50 -9.41 7.59 2.75
N GLY A 51 -9.57 8.57 3.62
CA GLY A 51 -10.12 8.35 4.96
C GLY A 51 -11.65 8.25 4.94
N TYR A 52 -12.18 7.48 5.89
CA TYR A 52 -13.61 7.39 6.19
C TYR A 52 -13.84 7.53 7.70
N ARG A 53 -15.11 7.61 8.13
CA ARG A 53 -15.48 7.62 9.56
C ARG A 53 -15.96 6.27 10.06
N THR A 54 -16.67 5.53 9.23
CA THR A 54 -17.18 4.19 9.54
C THR A 54 -16.74 3.24 8.43
N GLU A 55 -16.46 1.99 8.79
CA GLU A 55 -15.97 0.99 7.84
C GLU A 55 -16.97 0.75 6.69
N ASN A 56 -18.27 0.70 7.01
CA ASN A 56 -19.33 0.54 6.02
C ASN A 56 -19.34 1.69 4.97
N ALA A 57 -19.03 2.92 5.38
CA ALA A 57 -18.90 4.02 4.43
C ALA A 57 -17.66 3.85 3.54
N GLY A 58 -16.55 3.37 4.10
CA GLY A 58 -15.35 3.01 3.33
C GLY A 58 -15.63 1.97 2.25
N ALA A 59 -16.36 0.92 2.59
CA ALA A 59 -16.77 -0.11 1.63
C ALA A 59 -17.69 0.45 0.54
N ALA A 60 -18.74 1.20 0.92
CA ALA A 60 -19.65 1.81 -0.05
C ALA A 60 -18.94 2.79 -1.00
N MET A 61 -17.92 3.52 -0.53
CA MET A 61 -17.11 4.40 -1.39
C MET A 61 -16.16 3.62 -2.32
N ALA A 62 -15.76 2.40 -1.96
CA ALA A 62 -14.91 1.56 -2.81
C ALA A 62 -15.69 0.91 -3.95
N ASP A 63 -17.00 0.70 -3.77
CA ASP A 63 -17.89 0.12 -4.79
C ASP A 63 -18.35 1.13 -5.87
N ALA A 64 -18.24 2.43 -5.60
CA ALA A 64 -18.76 3.51 -6.45
C ALA A 64 -17.79 3.92 -7.58
#